data_AF-A0A819QIK9-F1
#
_entry.id   AF-A0A819QIK9-F1
#
_cell.length_a   1.000
_cell.length_b   1.000
_cell.length_c   1.000
_cell.angle_alpha   90.00
_cell.angle_beta   90.00
_cell.angle_gamma   90.00
#
_symmetry.space_group_name_H-M   'P 1'
#
loop_
_entity.id
_entity.type
_entity.pdbx_description
1 polymer ?
#
loop_
_entity_poly.entity_id
_entity_poly.type
_entity_poly.pdbx_seq_one_letter_code
_entity_poly.pdbx_strand_id
1 'polypeptide(L)'
;LLRGSSVAEYTGADALFLPNADEKTFAKGEFAHLHSNDGSFHMILHPSDAKLLIEKQWAERFPLSGVNLFNKIQIPKTYVLVYAPQNENEIKIWKTILNAAIDYSRDIRKHKH
;
A
#
# COMPACT_ATOMS: atom_id res chain seq x y z
N LEU A 1 -8.18 -4.01 11.23
CA LEU A 1 -6.79 -3.75 10.77
C LEU A 1 -5.93 -3.60 12.01
N LEU A 2 -4.66 -3.97 11.94
CA LEU A 2 -3.70 -3.67 12.99
C LEU A 2 -2.93 -2.40 12.62
N ARG A 3 -2.50 -1.63 13.62
CA ARG A 3 -1.65 -0.45 13.47
C ARG A 3 -0.28 -0.75 14.08
N GLY A 4 0.77 -0.23 13.48
CA GLY A 4 2.14 -0.36 13.98
C GLY A 4 3.11 0.45 13.14
N SER A 5 4.40 0.34 13.45
CA SER A 5 5.44 0.96 12.64
C SER A 5 5.69 0.15 11.36
N SER A 6 5.87 0.86 10.25
CA SER A 6 6.18 0.30 8.94
C SER A 6 7.43 -0.56 9.01
N VAL A 7 7.35 -1.73 8.37
CA VAL A 7 8.48 -2.63 8.10
C VAL A 7 9.12 -2.28 6.76
N ALA A 8 8.35 -1.65 5.85
CA ALA A 8 8.82 -1.22 4.54
C ALA A 8 9.58 0.13 4.60
N GLU A 9 9.33 0.96 5.61
CA GLU A 9 9.97 2.25 5.80
C GLU A 9 10.79 2.29 7.11
N TYR A 10 12.10 2.53 6.97
CA TYR A 10 13.06 2.51 8.09
C TYR A 10 12.80 3.60 9.15
N THR A 11 12.08 4.67 8.79
CA THR A 11 11.80 5.82 9.66
C THR A 11 10.75 5.51 10.75
N GLY A 12 10.11 4.35 10.70
CA GLY A 12 9.08 3.96 11.66
C GLY A 12 7.71 4.60 11.40
N ALA A 13 7.43 4.94 10.13
CA ALA A 13 6.15 5.47 9.68
C ALA A 13 4.94 4.68 10.19
N ASP A 14 3.82 5.37 10.44
CA ASP A 14 2.57 4.72 10.83
C ASP A 14 2.03 3.85 9.69
N ALA A 15 1.77 2.59 9.99
CA ALA A 15 1.39 1.58 9.00
C ALA A 15 0.14 0.78 9.40
N LEU A 16 -0.53 0.29 8.38
CA LEU A 16 -1.71 -0.57 8.46
C LEU A 16 -1.37 -1.98 7.98
N PHE A 17 -1.75 -2.93 8.81
CA PHE A 17 -1.54 -4.36 8.57
C PHE A 17 -2.88 -5.09 8.54
N LEU A 18 -2.95 -6.14 7.72
CA LEU A 18 -4.01 -7.12 7.88
C LEU A 18 -3.71 -8.02 9.08
N PRO A 19 -4.73 -8.41 9.86
CA PRO A 19 -4.55 -9.40 10.91
C PRO A 19 -4.18 -10.76 10.30
N ASN A 20 -3.41 -11.56 11.06
CA ASN A 20 -3.05 -12.94 10.72
C ASN A 20 -2.34 -13.13 9.37
N ALA A 21 -1.56 -12.14 8.93
CA ALA A 21 -0.71 -12.32 7.75
C ALA A 21 0.44 -13.29 8.05
N ASP A 22 0.72 -14.20 7.12
CA ASP A 22 1.88 -15.09 7.17
C ASP A 22 3.17 -14.25 7.17
N GLU A 23 4.20 -14.66 7.93
CA GLU A 23 5.49 -13.96 8.02
C GLU A 23 6.20 -13.79 6.67
N LYS A 24 5.95 -14.70 5.71
CA LYS A 24 6.47 -14.65 4.33
C LYS A 24 5.71 -13.65 3.45
N THR A 25 4.61 -13.08 3.94
CA THR A 25 3.92 -12.00 3.24
C THR A 25 4.83 -10.79 3.17
N PHE A 26 4.88 -10.13 2.01
CA PHE A 26 5.61 -8.86 1.87
C PHE A 26 5.30 -7.93 3.04
N ALA A 27 6.36 -7.36 3.63
CA ALA A 27 6.29 -6.49 4.80
C ALA A 27 5.42 -7.03 5.96
N LYS A 28 5.43 -8.35 6.19
CA LYS A 28 4.68 -9.02 7.27
C LYS A 28 3.18 -8.68 7.29
N GLY A 29 2.61 -8.44 6.10
CA GLY A 29 1.21 -8.13 5.93
C GLY A 29 0.84 -6.66 5.95
N GLU A 30 1.81 -5.77 6.04
CA GLU A 30 1.66 -4.34 5.74
C GLU A 30 1.09 -4.16 4.34
N PHE A 31 0.15 -3.25 4.19
CA PHE A 31 -0.41 -2.92 2.88
C PHE A 31 -0.57 -1.41 2.64
N ALA A 32 -0.42 -0.60 3.69
CA ALA A 32 -0.38 0.85 3.57
C ALA A 32 0.45 1.45 4.70
N HIS A 33 1.22 2.50 4.42
CA HIS A 33 1.89 3.31 5.43
C HIS A 33 1.94 4.79 5.04
N LEU A 34 1.98 5.66 6.06
CA LEU A 34 1.95 7.12 5.94
C LEU A 34 3.37 7.69 5.98
N HIS A 35 3.77 8.43 4.96
CA HIS A 35 4.94 9.29 5.01
C HIS A 35 4.62 10.53 5.86
N SER A 36 5.29 10.65 7.01
CA SER A 36 5.06 11.76 7.95
C SER A 36 5.50 13.12 7.40
N ASN A 37 6.40 13.14 6.41
CA ASN A 37 6.96 14.37 5.86
C ASN A 37 6.01 15.11 4.91
N ASP A 38 5.26 14.39 4.07
CA ASP A 38 4.43 14.96 3.01
C ASP A 38 2.99 14.47 3.01
N GLY A 39 2.64 13.56 3.91
CA GLY A 39 1.29 13.00 4.02
C GLY A 39 0.94 11.97 2.94
N SER A 40 1.88 11.61 2.05
CA SER A 40 1.66 10.60 1.04
C SER A 40 1.62 9.20 1.64
N PHE A 41 1.07 8.24 0.91
CA PHE A 41 0.94 6.86 1.35
C PHE A 41 1.55 5.91 0.36
N HIS A 42 2.39 5.00 0.82
CA HIS A 42 2.60 3.78 0.06
C HIS A 42 1.44 2.84 0.28
N MET A 43 0.91 2.23 -0.79
CA MET A 43 -0.25 1.35 -0.73
C MET A 43 -0.14 0.20 -1.73
N ILE A 44 -0.63 -0.99 -1.36
CA ILE A 44 -0.86 -2.12 -2.27
C ILE A 44 -2.29 -2.05 -2.78
N LEU A 45 -2.46 -1.87 -4.09
CA LEU A 45 -3.78 -1.77 -4.74
C LEU A 45 -4.00 -2.90 -5.76
N HIS A 46 -5.25 -3.10 -6.18
CA HIS A 46 -5.53 -3.93 -7.34
C HIS A 46 -4.87 -3.33 -8.60
N PRO A 47 -4.37 -4.13 -9.56
CA PRO A 47 -3.69 -3.60 -10.74
C PRO A 47 -4.49 -2.58 -11.55
N SER A 48 -5.81 -2.77 -11.69
CA SER A 48 -6.68 -1.80 -12.38
C SER A 48 -6.77 -0.47 -11.64
N ASP A 49 -6.83 -0.51 -10.30
CA ASP A 49 -7.00 0.67 -9.47
C ASP A 49 -5.70 1.46 -9.43
N ALA A 50 -4.56 0.77 -9.27
CA ALA A 50 -3.24 1.38 -9.39
C ALA A 50 -3.06 2.09 -10.74
N LYS A 51 -3.44 1.43 -11.84
CA LYS A 51 -3.41 2.03 -13.18
C LYS A 51 -4.29 3.28 -13.26
N LEU A 52 -5.55 3.17 -12.82
CA LEU A 52 -6.50 4.28 -12.86
C LEU A 52 -6.00 5.49 -12.05
N LEU A 53 -5.48 5.27 -10.84
CA LEU A 53 -5.00 6.36 -9.99
C LEU A 53 -3.76 7.03 -10.58
N ILE A 54 -2.86 6.27 -11.21
CA ILE A 54 -1.71 6.85 -11.93
C ILE A 54 -2.20 7.70 -13.11
N GLU A 55 -3.11 7.18 -13.92
CA GLU A 55 -3.69 7.91 -15.06
C GLU A 55 -4.45 9.17 -14.64
N LYS A 56 -5.03 9.17 -13.44
CA LYS A 56 -5.74 10.32 -12.85
C LYS A 56 -4.83 11.23 -12.02
N GLN A 57 -3.52 10.99 -11.99
CA GLN A 57 -2.54 11.77 -11.22
C GLN A 57 -2.82 11.80 -9.71
N TRP A 58 -3.38 10.72 -9.18
CA TRP A 58 -3.56 10.48 -7.74
C TRP A 58 -2.46 9.63 -7.13
N ALA A 59 -1.66 8.97 -7.98
CA ALA A 59 -0.60 8.09 -7.55
C ALA A 59 0.57 8.08 -8.55
N GLU A 60 1.72 7.64 -8.07
CA GLU A 60 2.91 7.35 -8.87
C GLU A 60 3.32 5.89 -8.69
N ARG A 61 3.91 5.32 -9.74
CA ARG A 61 4.54 4.01 -9.64
C ARG A 61 5.78 4.11 -8.76
N PHE A 62 5.84 3.31 -7.69
CA PHE A 62 7.05 3.24 -6.87
C PHE A 62 8.20 2.62 -7.68
N PRO A 63 9.41 3.19 -7.70
CA PRO A 63 10.51 2.71 -8.55
C PRO A 63 10.85 1.23 -8.36
N LEU A 64 10.74 0.72 -7.13
CA LEU A 64 11.04 -0.68 -6.83
C LEU A 64 9.82 -1.62 -6.96
N SER A 65 8.69 -1.14 -7.51
CA SER A 65 7.51 -1.99 -7.76
C SER A 65 7.86 -3.19 -8.62
N GLY A 66 7.60 -4.39 -8.11
CA GLY A 66 7.88 -5.64 -8.81
C GLY A 66 9.34 -6.10 -8.75
N VAL A 67 10.23 -5.33 -8.12
CA VAL A 67 11.63 -5.73 -7.91
C VAL A 67 11.69 -6.85 -6.87
N ASN A 68 12.50 -7.86 -7.14
CA ASN A 68 12.89 -8.86 -6.16
C ASN A 68 14.22 -8.43 -5.53
N LEU A 69 14.18 -7.94 -4.29
CA LEU A 69 15.37 -7.53 -3.56
C LEU A 69 16.07 -8.74 -2.95
N PHE A 70 17.35 -8.92 -3.32
CA PHE A 70 18.25 -9.95 -2.81
C PHE A 70 17.69 -11.38 -2.86
N ASN A 71 16.81 -11.68 -3.83
CA ASN A 71 16.09 -12.96 -3.95
C ASN A 71 15.29 -13.37 -2.70
N LYS A 72 14.99 -12.41 -1.80
CA LYS A 72 14.34 -12.66 -0.51
C LYS A 72 13.04 -11.88 -0.36
N ILE A 73 12.94 -10.70 -0.97
CA ILE A 73 11.80 -9.79 -0.80
C ILE A 73 11.23 -9.47 -2.18
N GLN A 74 10.08 -10.07 -2.50
CA GLN A 74 9.33 -9.72 -3.70
C GLN A 74 8.45 -8.51 -3.39
N ILE A 75 8.79 -7.34 -3.95
CA ILE A 75 7.95 -6.15 -3.85
C ILE A 75 6.75 -6.33 -4.79
N PRO A 76 5.51 -6.08 -4.32
CA PRO A 76 4.33 -6.13 -5.18
C PRO A 76 4.44 -5.17 -6.37
N LYS A 77 3.98 -5.60 -7.55
CA LYS A 77 3.95 -4.74 -8.75
C LYS A 77 3.00 -3.55 -8.62
N THR A 78 2.03 -3.66 -7.72
CA THR A 78 0.99 -2.67 -7.46
C THR A 78 1.22 -1.88 -6.18
N TYR A 79 2.46 -1.89 -5.68
CA TYR A 79 2.89 -1.06 -4.58
C TYR A 79 3.16 0.35 -5.12
N VAL A 80 2.24 1.29 -4.88
CA VAL A 80 2.30 2.65 -5.45
C VAL A 80 2.43 3.70 -4.36
N LEU A 81 2.86 4.89 -4.73
CA LEU A 81 2.80 6.08 -3.87
C LEU A 81 1.50 6.82 -4.21
N VAL A 82 0.62 7.03 -3.23
CA VAL A 82 -0.64 7.78 -3.36
C VAL A 82 -0.45 9.13 -2.69
N TYR A 83 -0.82 10.22 -3.36
CA TYR A 83 -0.64 11.56 -2.82
C TYR A 83 -1.58 11.86 -1.63
N ALA A 84 -1.15 12.78 -0.77
CA ALA A 84 -1.94 13.26 0.35
C ALA A 84 -3.19 14.00 -0.15
N PRO A 85 -4.38 13.76 0.45
CA PRO A 85 -5.55 14.57 0.15
C PRO A 85 -5.36 15.99 0.74
N GLN A 86 -5.69 17.02 -0.03
CA GLN A 86 -5.49 18.43 0.34
C GLN A 86 -6.74 19.10 0.90
N ASN A 87 -7.92 18.51 0.69
CA ASN A 87 -9.20 19.06 1.13
C ASN A 87 -10.23 17.97 1.46
N GLU A 88 -11.36 18.36 2.03
CA GLU A 88 -12.42 17.43 2.47
C GLU A 88 -13.01 16.57 1.36
N ASN A 89 -13.08 17.09 0.12
CA ASN A 89 -13.58 16.32 -1.02
C ASN A 89 -12.57 15.24 -1.40
N GLU A 90 -11.29 15.58 -1.41
CA GLU A 90 -10.21 14.63 -1.64
C GLU A 90 -10.11 13.58 -0.54
N ILE A 91 -10.40 13.93 0.72
CA ILE A 91 -10.48 12.96 1.81
C ILE A 91 -11.52 11.87 1.51
N LYS A 92 -12.66 12.19 0.88
CA LYS A 92 -13.68 11.19 0.51
C LYS A 92 -13.16 10.23 -0.57
N ILE A 93 -12.42 10.76 -1.55
CA ILE A 93 -11.78 9.97 -2.60
C ILE A 93 -10.70 9.08 -1.99
N TRP A 94 -9.84 9.65 -1.15
CA TRP A 94 -8.78 8.93 -0.46
C TRP A 94 -9.34 7.78 0.40
N LYS A 95 -10.45 7.99 1.13
CA LYS A 95 -11.13 6.92 1.88
C LYS A 95 -11.60 5.78 0.96
N THR A 96 -12.03 6.10 -0.26
CA THR A 96 -12.42 5.10 -1.26
C THR A 96 -11.21 4.29 -1.72
N ILE A 97 -10.07 4.95 -1.99
CA ILE A 97 -8.80 4.30 -2.32
C ILE A 97 -8.34 3.38 -1.18
N LEU A 98 -8.40 3.85 0.06
CA LEU A 98 -8.05 3.05 1.23
C LEU A 98 -8.91 1.78 1.34
N ASN A 99 -10.22 1.91 1.15
CA ASN A 99 -11.13 0.75 1.18
C ASN A 99 -10.79 -0.26 0.07
N ALA A 100 -10.52 0.21 -1.14
CA ALA A 100 -10.09 -0.65 -2.24
C ALA A 100 -8.77 -1.40 -1.92
N ALA A 101 -7.80 -0.72 -1.30
CA ALA A 101 -6.55 -1.34 -0.84
C ALA A 101 -6.79 -2.44 0.21
N ILE A 102 -7.70 -2.19 1.15
CA ILE A 102 -8.08 -3.16 2.18
C ILE A 102 -8.69 -4.40 1.55
N ASP A 103 -9.65 -4.21 0.64
CA ASP A 103 -10.38 -5.32 0.01
C ASP A 103 -9.47 -6.16 -0.87
N TYR A 104 -8.64 -5.53 -1.70
CA TYR A 104 -7.66 -6.24 -2.52
C TYR A 104 -6.64 -7.00 -1.65
N SER A 105 -6.14 -6.36 -0.60
CA SER A 105 -5.16 -6.99 0.30
C SER A 105 -5.72 -8.24 0.99
N ARG A 106 -7.03 -8.24 1.29
CA ARG A 106 -7.72 -9.42 1.84
C ARG A 106 -7.88 -10.52 0.78
N ASP A 107 -8.22 -10.15 -0.44
CA ASP A 107 -8.48 -11.07 -1.54
C ASP A 107 -7.24 -11.87 -1.96
N ILE A 108 -6.12 -11.19 -2.24
CA ILE A 108 -4.87 -11.84 -2.67
C ILE A 108 -4.23 -12.76 -1.62
N ARG A 109 -4.78 -12.77 -0.40
CA ARG A 109 -4.32 -13.63 0.71
C ARG A 109 -5.26 -14.81 0.95
N LYS A 110 -6.51 -14.79 0.44
CA LYS A 110 -7.41 -15.96 0.43
C LYS A 110 -7.00 -17.03 -0.58
N HIS A 111 -6.27 -16.63 -1.63
CA HIS A 111 -5.91 -17.50 -2.76
C HIS A 111 -4.45 -17.98 -2.72
N LYS A 112 -3.73 -17.80 -1.60
CA LYS A 112 -2.36 -18.31 -1.38
C LYS A 112 -2.33 -19.69 -0.70
N HIS A 113 -3.21 -20.59 -1.12
CA HIS A 113 -3.16 -22.01 -0.75
C HIS A 113 -2.29 -22.79 -1.73
#